data_AF-A0A519LQB9-F1
#
_entry.id   AF-A0A519LQB9-F1
#
_cell.length_a   1.000
_cell.length_b   1.000
_cell.length_c   1.000
_cell.angle_alpha   90.00
_cell.angle_beta   90.00
_cell.angle_gamma   90.00
#
_symmetry.space_group_name_H-M   'P 1'
#
loop_
_entity.id
_entity.type
_entity.pdbx_description
1 polymer ?
#
loop_
_entity_poly.entity_id
_entity_poly.type
_entity_poly.pdbx_seq_one_letter_code
_entity_poly.pdbx_strand_id
1 'polypeptide(L)'
;MAHASFQWDDPFLLSQQLTDDERAIRDAAAAYCQDKLAPRVLDAFRHEKMDVSIFREMGEVGLLGPTIPEQYGGPGLSYVAYGLIAREVERVDSGYRSMASVQSSLVMVPIHEFGTEAQKQKYLPKLATGEWIGCFG
;
A
#
# COMPACT_ATOMS: atom_id res chain seq x y z
N MET A 1 38.33 1.02 20.10
CA MET A 1 36.85 1.03 20.14
C MET A 1 36.39 1.37 18.73
N ALA A 2 35.52 0.56 18.12
CA ALA A 2 34.92 0.95 16.85
C ALA A 2 33.88 2.04 17.12
N HIS A 3 33.96 3.17 16.41
CA HIS A 3 32.91 4.19 16.46
C HIS A 3 31.68 3.68 15.73
N ALA A 4 30.49 3.94 16.27
CA ALA A 4 29.24 3.69 15.55
C ALA A 4 29.24 4.51 14.24
N SER A 5 28.84 3.88 13.14
CA SER A 5 28.73 4.55 11.83
C SER A 5 27.45 5.38 11.78
N PHE A 6 27.55 6.63 11.32
CA PHE A 6 26.41 7.50 11.10
C PHE A 6 25.82 7.28 9.70
N GLN A 7 24.51 7.07 9.61
CA GLN A 7 23.76 6.95 8.35
C GLN A 7 22.99 8.25 8.12
N TRP A 8 23.34 9.01 7.08
CA TRP A 8 22.79 10.37 6.87
C TRP A 8 21.33 10.37 6.38
N ASP A 9 20.94 9.31 5.68
CA ASP A 9 19.61 9.08 5.10
C ASP A 9 18.67 8.33 6.05
N ASP A 10 19.20 7.79 7.16
CA ASP A 10 18.45 7.24 8.29
C ASP A 10 19.13 7.58 9.65
N PRO A 11 19.19 8.87 10.06
CA PRO A 11 19.98 9.32 11.23
C PRO A 11 19.61 8.66 12.56
N PHE A 12 18.35 8.26 12.70
CA PHE A 12 17.83 7.58 13.90
C PHE A 12 17.59 6.09 13.68
N LEU A 13 18.11 5.54 12.58
CA LEU A 13 18.11 4.12 12.28
C LEU A 13 16.70 3.52 12.34
N LEU A 14 15.71 4.20 11.74
CA LEU A 14 14.34 3.71 11.58
C LEU A 14 14.34 2.27 11.11
N SER A 15 15.21 1.90 10.17
CA SER A 15 15.28 0.53 9.67
C SER A 15 15.60 -0.51 10.76
N GLN A 16 16.29 -0.13 11.84
CA GLN A 16 16.56 -1.00 13.01
C GLN A 16 15.41 -1.02 14.02
N GLN A 17 14.47 -0.08 13.93
CA GLN A 17 13.29 -0.01 14.79
C GLN A 17 12.10 -0.81 14.24
N LEU A 18 12.14 -1.16 12.95
CA LEU A 18 11.10 -1.96 12.29
C LEU A 18 11.23 -3.45 12.61
N THR A 19 10.12 -4.18 12.49
CA THR A 19 10.16 -5.66 12.47
C THR A 19 10.73 -6.17 11.14
N ASP A 20 11.07 -7.46 11.06
CA ASP A 20 11.49 -8.08 9.80
C ASP A 20 10.39 -8.01 8.73
N ASP A 21 9.14 -8.26 9.12
CA ASP A 21 7.98 -8.19 8.22
C ASP A 21 7.74 -6.76 7.71
N GLU A 22 7.89 -5.75 8.58
CA GLU A 22 7.79 -4.34 8.22
C GLU A 22 8.89 -3.89 7.25
N ARG A 23 10.12 -4.40 7.42
CA ARG A 23 11.19 -4.18 6.43
C ARG A 23 10.87 -4.87 5.11
N ALA A 24 10.43 -6.12 5.15
CA ALA A 24 10.13 -6.90 3.95
C ALA A 24 9.03 -6.24 3.10
N ILE A 25 7.94 -5.79 3.72
CA ILE A 25 6.85 -5.12 2.99
C ILE A 25 7.25 -3.73 2.48
N ARG A 26 8.05 -2.96 3.24
CA ARG A 26 8.62 -1.70 2.75
C ARG A 26 9.45 -1.93 1.50
N ASP A 27 10.31 -2.95 1.52
CA ASP A 27 11.21 -3.24 0.40
C ASP A 27 10.44 -3.76 -0.82
N ALA A 28 9.40 -4.58 -0.61
CA ALA A 28 8.48 -5.02 -1.67
C ALA A 28 7.71 -3.84 -2.29
N ALA A 29 7.17 -2.94 -1.45
CA ALA A 29 6.51 -1.73 -1.92
C ALA A 29 7.46 -0.82 -2.71
N ALA A 30 8.68 -0.61 -2.21
CA ALA A 30 9.70 0.17 -2.89
C ALA A 30 10.06 -0.44 -4.26
N ALA A 31 10.29 -1.75 -4.33
CA ALA A 31 10.60 -2.44 -5.57
C ALA A 31 9.49 -2.29 -6.61
N TYR A 32 8.23 -2.53 -6.23
CA TYR A 32 7.07 -2.31 -7.10
C TYR A 32 6.98 -0.85 -7.58
N CYS A 33 7.12 0.11 -6.66
CA CYS A 33 7.01 1.53 -6.99
C CYS A 33 8.08 1.98 -7.98
N GLN A 34 9.33 1.55 -7.80
CA GLN A 34 10.42 1.93 -8.71
C GLN A 34 10.34 1.20 -10.06
N ASP A 35 9.93 -0.06 -10.10
CA ASP A 35 9.85 -0.84 -11.34
C ASP A 35 8.59 -0.50 -12.16
N LYS A 36 7.45 -0.26 -11.50
CA LYS A 36 6.14 -0.16 -12.15
C LYS A 36 5.56 1.25 -12.16
N LEU A 37 5.68 2.02 -11.07
CA LEU A 37 5.06 3.34 -10.99
C LEU A 37 5.96 4.46 -11.53
N ALA A 38 7.25 4.45 -11.16
CA ALA A 38 8.19 5.50 -11.54
C ALA A 38 8.32 5.70 -13.06
N PRO A 39 8.32 4.66 -13.92
CA PRO A 39 8.36 4.86 -15.37
C PRO A 39 7.09 5.49 -15.96
N ARG A 40 5.95 5.38 -15.26
CA ARG A 40 4.63 5.83 -15.75
C ARG A 40 4.32 7.28 -15.38
N VAL A 41 4.87 7.77 -14.25
CA VAL A 41 4.43 9.01 -13.60
C VAL A 41 4.51 10.26 -14.48
N LEU A 42 5.57 10.42 -15.27
CA LEU A 42 5.77 11.65 -16.06
C LEU A 42 4.72 11.81 -17.17
N ASP A 43 4.36 10.73 -17.85
CA ASP A 43 3.33 10.74 -18.89
C ASP A 43 1.93 10.84 -18.28
N ALA A 44 1.68 10.03 -17.24
CA ALA A 44 0.41 10.01 -16.52
C ALA A 44 0.05 11.39 -15.96
N PHE A 45 0.99 12.04 -15.28
CA PHE A 45 0.80 13.37 -14.71
C PHE A 45 0.58 14.43 -15.80
N ARG A 46 1.41 14.44 -16.85
CA ARG A 46 1.33 15.44 -17.93
C ARG A 46 0.02 15.38 -18.69
N HIS A 47 -0.51 14.19 -18.90
CA HIS A 47 -1.70 13.97 -19.74
C HIS A 47 -2.96 13.67 -18.94
N GLU A 48 -2.92 13.82 -17.61
CA GLU A 48 -4.06 13.56 -16.71
C GLU A 48 -4.66 12.17 -16.91
N LYS A 49 -3.79 11.17 -17.10
CA LYS A 49 -4.19 9.76 -17.31
C LYS A 49 -3.90 8.93 -16.08
N MET A 50 -4.76 7.96 -15.84
CA MET A 50 -4.57 6.95 -14.81
C MET A 50 -4.74 5.56 -15.44
N ASP A 51 -3.75 4.69 -15.25
CA ASP A 51 -3.81 3.29 -15.69
C ASP A 51 -4.49 2.43 -14.61
N VAL A 52 -5.71 1.98 -14.90
CA VAL A 52 -6.52 1.19 -13.97
C VAL A 52 -5.90 -0.17 -13.64
N SER A 53 -4.94 -0.66 -14.43
CA SER A 53 -4.21 -1.91 -14.11
C SER A 53 -3.45 -1.81 -12.79
N ILE A 54 -3.06 -0.60 -12.38
CA ILE A 54 -2.29 -0.34 -11.16
C ILE A 54 -3.01 -0.89 -9.92
N PHE A 55 -4.35 -0.89 -9.89
CA PHE A 55 -5.09 -1.49 -8.77
C PHE A 55 -4.85 -3.00 -8.66
N ARG A 56 -4.88 -3.72 -9.78
CA ARG A 56 -4.60 -5.16 -9.79
C ARG A 56 -3.15 -5.45 -9.43
N GLU A 57 -2.23 -4.70 -10.02
CA GLU A 57 -0.80 -4.81 -9.71
C GLU A 57 -0.54 -4.59 -8.21
N MET A 58 -1.13 -3.55 -7.60
CA MET A 58 -1.04 -3.29 -6.16
C MET A 58 -1.69 -4.40 -5.31
N GLY A 59 -2.80 -4.97 -5.77
CA GLY A 59 -3.45 -6.09 -5.09
C GLY A 59 -2.62 -7.37 -5.11
N GLU A 60 -1.97 -7.67 -6.24
CA GLU A 60 -1.09 -8.85 -6.42
C GLU A 60 0.11 -8.83 -5.47
N VAL A 61 0.64 -7.65 -5.16
CA VAL A 61 1.75 -7.47 -4.21
C VAL A 61 1.31 -7.09 -2.78
N GLY A 62 0.00 -7.15 -2.50
CA GLY A 62 -0.53 -6.96 -1.14
C GLY A 62 -0.47 -5.52 -0.61
N LEU A 63 -0.53 -4.51 -1.49
CA LEU A 63 -0.46 -3.09 -1.11
C LEU A 63 -1.86 -2.46 -0.89
N LEU A 64 -2.95 -3.21 -1.13
CA LEU A 64 -4.32 -2.76 -0.92
C LEU A 64 -4.93 -3.39 0.33
N GLY A 65 -5.58 -2.56 1.15
CA GLY A 65 -6.10 -2.94 2.46
C GLY A 65 -5.09 -3.62 3.38
N PRO A 66 -3.89 -3.05 3.65
CA PRO A 66 -2.83 -3.75 4.37
C PRO A 66 -3.26 -4.31 5.73
N THR A 67 -4.14 -3.61 6.44
CA THR A 67 -4.62 -4.00 7.77
C THR A 67 -5.83 -4.93 7.74
N ILE A 68 -6.33 -5.29 6.55
CA ILE A 68 -7.48 -6.18 6.42
C ILE A 68 -7.03 -7.63 6.66
N PRO A 69 -7.73 -8.40 7.51
CA PRO A 69 -7.37 -9.79 7.81
C PRO A 69 -7.30 -10.72 6.58
N GLU A 70 -6.42 -11.73 6.66
CA GLU A 70 -6.23 -12.76 5.63
C GLU A 70 -7.52 -13.51 5.27
N GLN A 71 -8.41 -13.74 6.23
CA GLN A 71 -9.72 -14.37 5.99
C GLN A 71 -10.61 -13.61 4.98
N TYR A 72 -10.30 -12.34 4.71
CA TYR A 72 -10.98 -11.50 3.73
C TYR A 72 -10.10 -11.15 2.52
N GLY A 73 -8.94 -11.81 2.38
CA GLY A 73 -8.01 -11.62 1.26
C GLY A 73 -7.01 -10.47 1.42
N GLY A 74 -7.04 -9.74 2.54
CA GLY A 74 -5.99 -8.75 2.86
C GLY A 74 -4.74 -9.41 3.48
N PRO A 75 -3.63 -8.69 3.65
CA PRO A 75 -2.38 -9.25 4.15
C PRO A 75 -2.24 -9.22 5.68
N GLY A 76 -3.23 -8.69 6.42
CA GLY A 76 -3.24 -8.74 7.89
C GLY A 76 -2.08 -8.01 8.59
N LEU A 77 -1.52 -6.96 7.97
CA LEU A 77 -0.33 -6.25 8.40
C LEU A 77 -0.60 -5.17 9.46
N SER A 78 0.47 -4.69 10.10
CA SER A 78 0.43 -3.61 11.08
C SER A 78 0.12 -2.25 10.44
N TYR A 79 -0.35 -1.29 11.26
CA TYR A 79 -0.49 0.11 10.81
C TYR A 79 0.87 0.77 10.47
N VAL A 80 1.97 0.31 11.08
CA VAL A 80 3.32 0.77 10.71
C VAL A 80 3.64 0.30 9.29
N ALA A 81 3.38 -0.96 8.97
CA ALA A 81 3.50 -1.48 7.61
C ALA A 81 2.64 -0.70 6.61
N TYR A 82 1.39 -0.36 6.97
CA TYR A 82 0.55 0.51 6.12
C TYR A 82 1.21 1.88 5.89
N GLY A 83 1.75 2.52 6.93
CA GLY A 83 2.48 3.78 6.80
C GLY A 83 3.72 3.68 5.92
N LEU A 84 4.47 2.57 6.00
CA LEU A 84 5.64 2.31 5.15
C LEU A 84 5.26 2.14 3.68
N ILE A 85 4.18 1.40 3.39
CA ILE A 85 3.64 1.26 2.03
C ILE A 85 3.28 2.65 1.49
N ALA A 86 2.53 3.44 2.25
CA ALA A 86 2.13 4.78 1.84
C ALA A 86 3.35 5.68 1.55
N ARG A 87 4.39 5.62 2.40
CA ARG A 87 5.67 6.33 2.22
C ARG A 87 6.35 5.96 0.90
N GLU A 88 6.42 4.68 0.56
CA GLU A 88 7.09 4.24 -0.68
C GLU A 88 6.28 4.54 -1.94
N VAL A 89 4.95 4.45 -1.88
CA VAL A 89 4.08 4.82 -3.02
C VAL A 89 4.13 6.33 -3.27
N GLU A 90 4.02 7.15 -2.22
CA GLU A 90 4.04 8.61 -2.35
C GLU A 90 5.43 9.18 -2.66
N ARG A 91 6.50 8.41 -2.39
CA ARG A 91 7.84 8.74 -2.91
C ARG A 91 7.84 8.87 -4.44
N VAL A 92 6.95 8.16 -5.14
CA VAL A 92 6.76 8.31 -6.58
C VAL A 92 5.75 9.41 -6.89
N ASP A 93 4.51 9.30 -6.40
CA ASP A 93 3.47 10.30 -6.64
C ASP A 93 2.32 10.22 -5.63
N SER A 94 1.83 11.40 -5.22
CA SER A 94 0.70 11.53 -4.29
C SER A 94 -0.63 11.01 -4.86
N GLY A 95 -0.82 11.04 -6.18
CA GLY A 95 -2.01 10.50 -6.85
C GLY A 95 -2.12 8.98 -6.69
N TYR A 96 -1.02 8.25 -6.86
CA TYR A 96 -0.98 6.80 -6.63
C TYR A 96 -1.26 6.45 -5.18
N ARG A 97 -0.66 7.19 -4.22
CA ARG A 97 -0.96 6.99 -2.80
C ARG A 97 -2.42 7.31 -2.48
N SER A 98 -3.01 8.31 -3.15
CA SER A 98 -4.43 8.67 -2.97
C SER A 98 -5.37 7.53 -3.36
N MET A 99 -5.12 6.90 -4.50
CA MET A 99 -5.87 5.72 -4.94
C MET A 99 -5.79 4.58 -3.91
N ALA A 100 -4.58 4.25 -3.43
CA ALA A 100 -4.37 3.21 -2.43
C ALA A 100 -5.05 3.55 -1.09
N SER A 101 -5.02 4.82 -0.67
CA SER A 101 -5.70 5.30 0.53
C SER A 101 -7.22 5.19 0.44
N VAL A 102 -7.82 5.59 -0.69
CA VAL A 102 -9.27 5.46 -0.90
C VAL A 102 -9.69 4.00 -0.83
N GLN A 103 -9.03 3.14 -1.61
CA GLN A 103 -9.34 1.71 -1.65
C GLN A 103 -9.23 1.08 -0.25
N SER A 104 -8.12 1.35 0.45
CA SER A 104 -7.84 0.71 1.74
C SER A 104 -8.68 1.30 2.87
N SER A 105 -8.51 2.59 3.15
CA SER A 105 -9.05 3.22 4.36
C SER A 105 -10.46 3.77 4.21
N LEU A 106 -10.86 4.17 3.00
CA LEU A 106 -12.19 4.77 2.80
C LEU A 106 -13.22 3.76 2.27
N VAL A 107 -12.78 2.60 1.76
CA VAL A 107 -13.68 1.56 1.24
C VAL A 107 -13.55 0.27 2.03
N MET A 108 -12.36 -0.35 2.05
CA MET A 108 -12.21 -1.67 2.68
C MET A 108 -12.40 -1.61 4.21
N VAL A 109 -11.83 -0.60 4.88
CA VAL A 109 -12.01 -0.42 6.34
C VAL A 109 -13.49 -0.29 6.74
N PRO A 110 -14.31 0.63 6.19
CA PRO A 110 -15.71 0.72 6.61
C PRO A 110 -16.53 -0.54 6.30
N ILE A 111 -16.23 -1.26 5.21
CA ILE A 111 -16.86 -2.57 4.95
C ILE A 111 -16.44 -3.58 6.02
N HIS A 112 -15.18 -3.59 6.44
CA HIS A 112 -14.66 -4.49 7.46
C HIS A 112 -15.24 -4.20 8.86
N GLU A 113 -15.27 -2.92 9.25
CA GLU A 113 -15.70 -2.52 10.59
C GLU A 113 -17.22 -2.49 10.75
N PHE A 114 -17.95 -2.05 9.72
CA PHE A 114 -19.39 -1.76 9.83
C PHE A 114 -20.26 -2.68 8.96
N GLY A 115 -19.66 -3.48 8.08
CA GLY A 115 -20.39 -4.43 7.25
C GLY A 115 -20.84 -5.67 8.01
N THR A 116 -21.90 -6.29 7.52
CA THR A 116 -22.28 -7.67 7.87
C THR A 116 -21.26 -8.67 7.32
N GLU A 117 -21.19 -9.85 7.91
CA GLU A 117 -20.30 -10.92 7.42
C GLU A 117 -20.51 -11.26 5.94
N ALA A 118 -21.77 -11.26 5.47
CA ALA A 118 -22.09 -11.45 4.06
C ALA A 118 -21.52 -10.33 3.16
N GLN A 119 -21.49 -9.08 3.64
CA GLN A 119 -20.87 -7.98 2.90
C GLN A 119 -19.34 -8.11 2.89
N LYS A 120 -18.72 -8.42 4.03
CA LYS A 120 -17.27 -8.62 4.13
C LYS A 120 -16.78 -9.71 3.16
N GLN A 121 -17.41 -10.88 3.21
CA GLN A 121 -17.07 -12.02 2.35
C GLN A 121 -17.30 -11.74 0.86
N LYS A 122 -18.31 -10.94 0.52
CA LYS A 122 -18.61 -10.58 -0.87
C LYS A 122 -17.63 -9.56 -1.45
N TYR A 123 -17.31 -8.51 -0.70
CA TYR A 123 -16.63 -7.33 -1.24
C TYR A 123 -15.12 -7.34 -0.99
N LEU A 124 -14.67 -7.67 0.22
CA LEU A 124 -13.27 -7.48 0.62
C LEU A 124 -12.28 -8.31 -0.22
N PRO A 125 -12.54 -9.59 -0.55
CA PRO A 125 -11.59 -10.36 -1.37
C PRO A 125 -11.36 -9.77 -2.77
N LYS A 126 -12.40 -9.19 -3.37
CA LYS A 126 -12.32 -8.56 -4.69
C LYS A 126 -11.69 -7.17 -4.64
N LEU A 127 -11.86 -6.45 -3.54
CA LEU A 127 -11.19 -5.16 -3.30
C LEU A 127 -9.71 -5.34 -2.99
N ALA A 128 -9.34 -6.38 -2.23
CA ALA A 128 -7.96 -6.67 -1.85
C ALA A 128 -7.09 -7.06 -3.05
N THR A 129 -7.65 -7.83 -3.99
CA THR A 129 -6.97 -8.20 -5.24
C THR A 129 -6.96 -7.08 -6.28
N GLY A 130 -7.64 -5.96 -6.04
CA GLY A 130 -7.81 -4.89 -7.02
C GLY A 130 -8.68 -5.29 -8.22
N GLU A 131 -9.37 -6.45 -8.18
CA GLU A 131 -10.35 -6.84 -9.19
C GLU A 131 -11.49 -5.80 -9.26
N TRP A 132 -11.94 -5.36 -8.07
CA TRP A 132 -12.91 -4.29 -7.90
C TRP A 132 -12.24 -3.04 -7.34
N ILE A 133 -12.67 -1.88 -7.87
CA ILE A 133 -12.20 -0.57 -7.46
C ILE A 133 -13.34 0.12 -6.71
N GLY A 134 -13.05 0.59 -5.50
CA GLY A 134 -14.00 1.30 -4.66
C GLY A 134 -13.83 2.82 -4.74
N CYS A 135 -14.87 3.53 -4.31
CA CYS A 135 -14.86 4.97 -4.07
C CYS A 135 -15.64 5.29 -2.78
N PHE A 136 -15.47 6.51 -2.27
CA PHE A 136 -16.15 7.00 -1.08
C PHE A 136 -16.85 8.33 -1.39
N GLY A 137 -18.11 8.50 -0.97
CA GLY A 137 -18.96 9.65 -1.29
C GLY A 137 -19.94 10.00 -0.18
#